data_AF-A0A3B8XHY7-F1
#
_entry.id   AF-A0A3B8XHY7-F1
#
_cell.length_a   1.000
_cell.length_b   1.000
_cell.length_c   1.000
_cell.angle_alpha   90.00
_cell.angle_beta   90.00
_cell.angle_gamma   90.00
#
_symmetry.space_group_name_H-M   'P 1'
#
loop_
_entity.id
_entity.type
_entity.pdbx_description
1 polymer ?
#
loop_
_entity_poly.entity_id
_entity_poly.type
_entity_poly.pdbx_seq_one_letter_code
_entity_poly.pdbx_strand_id
1 'polypeptide(L)'
;MLTSFAENIWIADGPIVDAALGFHYPTRMAVIRLSGGGLFVWSPVPLTEELRAGVAALGEVRHIVAPNSLHHLFIPEWAAAFPAAKLHAAPGLAK
;
A
#
# COMPACT_ATOMS: atom_id res chain seq x y z
N MET A 1 0.81 5.00 11.28
CA MET A 1 0.12 6.30 11.09
C MET A 1 0.45 6.86 9.71
N LEU A 2 -0.51 7.48 9.03
CA LEU A 2 -0.32 8.13 7.73
C LEU A 2 0.19 9.56 7.93
N THR A 3 1.21 9.98 7.19
CA THR A 3 1.87 11.28 7.33
C THR A 3 1.93 12.02 6.00
N SER A 4 1.78 13.34 6.02
CA SER A 4 1.94 14.17 4.82
C SER A 4 3.40 14.21 4.38
N PHE A 5 3.67 13.93 3.12
CA PHE A 5 5.02 14.00 2.53
C PHE A 5 5.15 15.15 1.55
N ALA A 6 4.12 15.36 0.71
CA ALA A 6 4.01 16.47 -0.22
C ALA A 6 2.53 16.74 -0.52
N GLU A 7 2.25 17.74 -1.36
CA GLU A 7 0.90 17.96 -1.86
C GLU A 7 0.38 16.68 -2.52
N ASN A 8 -0.78 16.20 -2.06
CA ASN A 8 -1.43 15.00 -2.58
C ASN A 8 -0.61 13.69 -2.44
N ILE A 9 0.43 13.67 -1.62
CA ILE A 9 1.28 12.50 -1.37
C ILE A 9 1.47 12.31 0.14
N TRP A 10 1.15 11.11 0.61
CA TRP A 10 1.31 10.68 2.00
C TRP A 10 2.14 9.41 2.08
N ILE A 11 2.80 9.20 3.20
CA ILE A 11 3.58 7.99 3.48
C ILE A 11 3.21 7.39 4.83
N ALA A 12 3.39 6.08 4.96
CA ALA A 12 3.36 5.40 6.25
C ALA A 12 4.46 4.35 6.31
N ASP A 13 5.13 4.31 7.45
CA ASP A 13 6.11 3.27 7.76
C ASP A 13 5.41 1.98 8.20
N GLY A 14 5.98 0.87 7.75
CA GLY A 14 5.63 -0.47 8.21
C GLY A 14 6.77 -1.10 8.99
N PRO A 15 6.60 -2.36 9.42
CA PRO A 15 7.63 -3.08 10.15
C PRO A 15 8.84 -3.44 9.26
N ILE A 16 9.92 -3.87 9.91
CA ILE A 16 10.95 -4.66 9.24
C ILE A 16 10.33 -6.02 8.89
N VAL A 17 10.58 -6.50 7.68
CA VAL A 17 10.11 -7.82 7.22
C VAL A 17 11.29 -8.72 6.87
N ASP A 18 11.07 -10.02 7.02
CA ASP A 18 12.04 -11.06 6.70
C ASP A 18 11.79 -11.58 5.28
N ALA A 19 12.77 -11.42 4.41
CA ALA A 19 12.80 -12.08 3.10
C ALA A 19 13.73 -13.31 3.11
N ALA A 20 13.79 -13.97 1.95
CA ALA A 20 14.62 -15.13 1.74
C ALA A 20 16.08 -14.87 2.15
N LEU A 21 16.73 -15.94 2.65
CA LEU A 21 18.14 -15.93 3.06
C LEU A 21 18.46 -14.96 4.21
N GLY A 22 17.47 -14.59 5.03
CA GLY A 22 17.67 -13.70 6.19
C GLY A 22 17.87 -12.23 5.79
N PHE A 23 17.38 -11.83 4.63
CA PHE A 23 17.40 -10.43 4.23
C PHE A 23 16.30 -9.65 4.96
N HIS A 24 16.70 -8.76 5.87
CA HIS A 24 15.79 -7.90 6.64
C HIS A 24 15.76 -6.49 6.02
N TYR A 25 14.56 -5.95 5.79
CA TYR A 25 14.41 -4.58 5.29
C TYR A 25 13.19 -3.87 5.88
N PRO A 26 13.26 -2.55 6.13
CA PRO A 26 12.12 -1.76 6.53
C PRO A 26 11.12 -1.63 5.37
N THR A 27 9.84 -1.53 5.70
CA THR A 27 8.78 -1.30 4.70
C THR A 27 8.23 0.11 4.82
N ARG A 28 7.83 0.69 3.68
CA ARG A 28 7.14 1.97 3.59
C ARG A 28 6.14 1.92 2.45
N MET A 29 4.97 2.49 2.68
CA MET A 29 3.98 2.71 1.64
C MET A 29 3.88 4.19 1.27
N ALA A 30 3.33 4.45 0.09
CA ALA A 30 2.87 5.76 -0.32
C ALA A 30 1.40 5.72 -0.74
N VAL A 31 0.67 6.78 -0.42
CA VAL A 31 -0.69 7.06 -0.91
C VAL A 31 -0.61 8.32 -1.75
N ILE A 32 -1.09 8.24 -2.98
CA ILE A 32 -1.04 9.35 -3.95
C ILE A 32 -2.47 9.62 -4.43
N ARG A 33 -2.91 10.87 -4.33
CA ARG A 33 -4.18 11.28 -4.93
C ARG A 33 -3.96 11.55 -6.43
N LEU A 34 -4.77 10.90 -7.26
CA LEU A 34 -4.77 11.08 -8.71
C LEU A 34 -5.62 12.29 -9.10
N SER A 35 -5.41 12.82 -10.31
CA SER A 35 -6.18 13.96 -10.84
C SER A 35 -7.71 13.72 -10.87
N GLY A 36 -8.14 12.46 -10.99
CA GLY A 36 -9.55 12.05 -10.90
C GLY A 36 -10.09 11.93 -9.47
N GLY A 37 -9.33 12.33 -8.44
CA GLY A 37 -9.74 12.32 -7.03
C GLY A 37 -9.55 10.99 -6.29
N GLY A 38 -9.44 9.87 -7.02
CA GLY A 38 -9.15 8.55 -6.45
C GLY A 38 -7.71 8.39 -5.96
N LEU A 39 -7.50 7.40 -5.10
CA LEU A 39 -6.20 7.12 -4.49
C LEU A 39 -5.48 5.95 -5.15
N PHE A 40 -4.17 6.10 -5.25
CA PHE A 40 -3.18 5.09 -5.64
C PHE A 40 -2.34 4.73 -4.43
N VAL A 41 -2.41 3.47 -4.01
CA VAL A 41 -1.63 2.92 -2.89
C VAL A 41 -0.47 2.12 -3.46
N TRP A 42 0.73 2.52 -3.10
CA TRP A 42 1.98 1.90 -3.53
C TRP A 42 2.67 1.22 -2.36
N SER A 43 3.11 -0.03 -2.58
CA SER A 43 3.86 -0.81 -1.59
C SER A 43 3.15 -0.89 -0.24
N PRO A 44 1.95 -1.49 -0.17
CA PRO A 44 1.15 -1.50 1.05
C PRO A 44 1.93 -2.11 2.24
N VAL A 45 1.74 -1.52 3.43
CA VAL A 45 2.25 -2.00 4.74
C VAL A 45 1.08 -2.56 5.56
N PRO A 46 1.28 -3.18 6.75
CA PRO A 46 0.17 -3.70 7.55
C PRO A 46 -0.98 -2.70 7.74
N LEU A 47 -2.18 -3.12 7.41
CA LEU A 47 -3.38 -2.30 7.44
C LEU A 47 -3.99 -2.28 8.84
N THR A 48 -3.45 -1.41 9.70
CA THR A 48 -4.08 -1.12 10.99
C THR A 48 -5.40 -0.35 10.79
N GLU A 49 -6.31 -0.43 11.77
CA GLU A 49 -7.58 0.31 11.70
C GLU A 49 -7.36 1.83 11.58
N GLU A 50 -6.39 2.36 12.30
CA GLU A 50 -6.00 3.78 12.20
C GLU A 50 -5.53 4.14 10.79
N LEU A 51 -4.71 3.29 10.17
CA LEU A 51 -4.21 3.51 8.81
C LEU A 51 -5.34 3.42 7.79
N ARG A 52 -6.21 2.41 7.93
CA ARG A 52 -7.40 2.23 7.09
C ARG A 52 -8.31 3.46 7.15
N ALA A 53 -8.61 3.94 8.36
CA ALA A 53 -9.44 5.13 8.56
C ALA A 53 -8.78 6.38 7.95
N GLY A 54 -7.48 6.56 8.17
CA GLY A 54 -6.72 7.69 7.60
C GLY A 54 -6.74 7.69 6.07
N VAL A 55 -6.55 6.53 5.45
CA VAL A 55 -6.60 6.39 3.98
C VAL A 55 -8.02 6.61 3.45
N ALA A 56 -9.04 6.03 4.09
CA ALA A 56 -10.43 6.20 3.67
C ALA A 56 -10.90 7.66 3.77
N ALA A 57 -10.41 8.41 4.76
CA ALA A 57 -10.68 9.84 4.90
C ALA A 57 -10.08 10.69 3.76
N LEU A 58 -9.02 10.21 3.10
CA LEU A 58 -8.46 10.90 1.94
C LEU A 58 -9.31 10.71 0.68
N GLY A 59 -10.01 9.58 0.52
CA GLY A 59 -10.84 9.29 -0.64
C GLY A 59 -10.90 7.81 -1.00
N GLU A 60 -11.50 7.50 -2.14
CA GLU A 60 -11.67 6.13 -2.61
C GLU A 60 -10.35 5.55 -3.14
N VAL A 61 -9.95 4.40 -2.60
CA VAL A 61 -8.81 3.63 -3.12
C VAL A 61 -9.18 2.99 -4.46
N ARG A 62 -8.53 3.43 -5.53
CA ARG A 62 -8.76 2.95 -6.90
C ARG A 62 -7.72 1.93 -7.36
N HIS A 63 -6.50 2.04 -6.85
CA HIS A 63 -5.38 1.20 -7.24
C HIS A 63 -4.53 0.79 -6.05
N ILE A 64 -4.16 -0.48 -6.01
CA ILE A 64 -3.23 -1.04 -5.03
C ILE A 64 -2.12 -1.72 -5.79
N VAL A 65 -0.88 -1.31 -5.55
CA VAL A 65 0.28 -1.68 -6.39
C VAL A 65 1.37 -2.34 -5.56
N ALA A 66 1.68 -3.59 -5.89
CA ALA A 66 2.90 -4.27 -5.49
C ALA A 66 3.96 -4.07 -6.60
N PRO A 67 4.92 -3.13 -6.44
CA PRO A 67 5.85 -2.75 -7.51
C PRO A 67 6.89 -3.84 -7.85
N ASN A 68 7.12 -4.79 -6.96
CA ASN A 68 7.97 -5.95 -7.18
C ASN A 68 7.51 -7.14 -6.31
N SER A 69 8.24 -8.25 -6.38
CA SER A 69 7.94 -9.49 -5.64
C SER A 69 8.15 -9.40 -4.13
N LEU A 70 8.72 -8.33 -3.57
CA LEU A 70 8.93 -8.13 -2.14
C LEU A 70 7.82 -7.32 -1.46
N HIS A 71 6.92 -6.72 -2.24
CA HIS A 71 5.89 -5.78 -1.75
C HIS A 71 4.47 -6.35 -1.76
N HIS A 72 4.34 -7.67 -1.77
CA HIS A 72 3.05 -8.36 -1.89
C HIS A 72 2.47 -8.85 -0.55
N LEU A 73 3.29 -8.82 0.51
CA LEU A 73 2.97 -9.43 1.81
C LEU A 73 1.63 -8.96 2.38
N PHE A 74 1.30 -7.69 2.17
CA PHE A 74 0.11 -7.05 2.73
C PHE A 74 -0.98 -6.82 1.67
N ILE A 75 -0.81 -7.30 0.43
CA ILE A 75 -1.85 -7.14 -0.60
C ILE A 75 -3.20 -7.79 -0.23
N PRO A 76 -3.25 -9.01 0.35
CA PRO A 76 -4.53 -9.65 0.63
C PRO A 76 -5.44 -8.86 1.59
N GLU A 77 -4.89 -8.32 2.67
CA GLU A 77 -5.64 -7.51 3.64
C GLU A 77 -6.13 -6.19 3.02
N TRP A 78 -5.33 -5.55 2.18
CA TRP A 78 -5.68 -4.33 1.46
C TRP A 78 -6.75 -4.59 0.40
N ALA A 79 -6.66 -5.70 -0.34
CA ALA A 79 -7.67 -6.10 -1.30
C ALA A 79 -9.02 -6.42 -0.64
N ALA A 80 -9.00 -7.09 0.52
CA ALA A 80 -10.20 -7.36 1.30
C ALA A 80 -10.83 -6.07 1.86
N ALA A 81 -10.00 -5.13 2.31
CA ALA A 81 -10.45 -3.86 2.86
C ALA A 81 -11.03 -2.89 1.82
N PHE A 82 -10.52 -2.93 0.58
CA PHE A 82 -10.87 -2.04 -0.53
C PHE A 82 -11.20 -2.84 -1.80
N PRO A 83 -12.31 -3.61 -1.81
CA PRO A 83 -12.61 -4.57 -2.88
C PRO A 83 -12.89 -3.95 -4.25
N ALA A 84 -13.19 -2.64 -4.31
CA ALA A 84 -13.37 -1.91 -5.56
C ALA A 84 -12.04 -1.50 -6.23
N ALA A 85 -10.92 -1.61 -5.53
CA ALA A 85 -9.63 -1.20 -6.04
C ALA A 85 -9.06 -2.23 -7.02
N LYS A 86 -8.47 -1.76 -8.11
CA LYS A 86 -7.73 -2.62 -9.04
C LYS A 86 -6.37 -2.96 -8.45
N LEU A 87 -6.05 -4.25 -8.37
CA LEU A 87 -4.73 -4.73 -7.98
C LEU A 87 -3.78 -4.73 -9.17
N HIS A 88 -2.56 -4.23 -8.95
CA HIS A 88 -1.47 -4.29 -9.91
C HIS A 88 -0.27 -4.97 -9.24
N ALA A 89 0.23 -6.02 -9.87
CA ALA A 89 1.31 -6.84 -9.34
C ALA A 89 2.40 -6.96 -10.40
N ALA A 90 3.66 -7.02 -9.97
CA ALA A 90 4.77 -7.32 -10.88
C ALA A 90 4.55 -8.68 -11.58
N PRO A 91 4.96 -8.82 -12.86
CA PRO A 91 4.90 -10.09 -13.56
C PRO A 91 5.56 -11.22 -12.76
N GLY A 92 4.93 -12.41 -12.73
CA GLY A 92 5.43 -13.58 -12.00
C GLY A 92 5.06 -13.65 -10.51
N LEU A 93 4.29 -12.67 -9.99
CA LEU A 93 3.79 -12.68 -8.62
C LEU A 93 2.47 -13.44 -8.46
N ALA A 94 1.65 -13.50 -9.51
CA ALA A 94 0.47 -14.35 -9.52
C ALA A 94 0.91 -15.83 -9.53
N LYS A 95 0.58 -16.54 -8.46
CA LYS A 95 0.61 -18.01 -8.40
C LYS A 95 -0.79 -18.52 -8.17
#